data_AF-A6ET56-F1
#
_entry.id   AF-A6ET56-F1
#
_cell.length_a   1.000
_cell.length_b   1.000
_cell.length_c   1.000
_cell.angle_alpha   90.00
_cell.angle_beta   90.00
_cell.angle_gamma   90.00
#
_symmetry.space_group_name_H-M   'P 1'
#
loop_
_entity.id
_entity.type
_entity.pdbx_description
1 polymer ?
#
loop_
_entity_poly.entity_id
_entity_poly.type
_entity_poly.pdbx_seq_one_letter_code
_entity_poly.pdbx_strand_id
1 'polypeptide(L)'
;MKKFIFSYCLALISVISHAQVGIGTTTPRAALEISSNGQGGVLIPSYSLNGSDDVTTVVNPQTGNLITGTLIYNTNTVVGWNAIAEGFVYWDNDSYGWVNVSATSGVGDSGDSWKLNGNSVTNSDFLGSTNYQSVFFRANNTQIGRFHPGGGVSFGFGSTATTNNSIALGNGATANQSAVAIGQGATTNNNESVAIGYQAESNYQAFAGGYQSKNTGNESVALGYKASSSFQSLALGHNAKTTGNGSIALGQSANGVGYLATAIGNGARANNNNDIALGNNSQASGQQSSALGTQAVSSGQNSTAVGYLSIAASANSLAFGASAEANNTRATAVGYNATVTGLDATALGSNAVANGQYGVAIGPSSSASTRSLAIGYATKATADDATAVGRASESTGANSAAFGHLSKSTASKSTAIGHISEATATNASSFGYNSKAKGSNSLAIGSNSSANGTNSTAIGNGAVAAANTIQLGNNAVTDVMTNANITANSFTLSNLNTAPASATAAGTKGEIRVTATHIYVCTATNTWVRTALATW
;
A
#
# COMPACT_ATOMS: atom_id res chain seq x y z
N MET A 1 20.31 -74.36 62.95
CA MET A 1 21.01 -74.75 64.20
C MET A 1 20.32 -74.02 65.34
N LYS A 2 19.44 -74.70 66.08
CA LYS A 2 19.67 -75.24 67.46
C LYS A 2 19.86 -74.12 68.50
N LYS A 3 19.20 -74.07 69.68
CA LYS A 3 18.18 -74.88 70.37
C LYS A 3 17.81 -74.14 71.69
N PHE A 4 16.53 -74.23 72.10
CA PHE A 4 15.97 -74.48 73.46
C PHE A 4 16.25 -73.50 74.62
N ILE A 5 15.26 -72.82 75.23
CA ILE A 5 14.05 -73.21 76.03
C ILE A 5 14.34 -73.53 77.51
N PHE A 6 13.75 -72.74 78.41
CA PHE A 6 12.84 -73.08 79.55
C PHE A 6 12.76 -71.84 80.48
N SER A 7 11.69 -71.39 81.15
CA SER A 7 10.24 -71.62 81.19
C SER A 7 9.69 -70.74 82.34
N TYR A 8 8.45 -70.24 82.26
CA TYR A 8 7.36 -70.39 83.25
C TYR A 8 6.34 -69.22 83.23
N CYS A 9 5.05 -69.59 83.02
CA CYS A 9 3.80 -69.07 83.62
C CYS A 9 3.45 -67.56 83.54
N LEU A 10 2.20 -67.09 83.49
CA LEU A 10 0.83 -67.60 83.29
C LEU A 10 -0.06 -66.33 83.38
N ALA A 11 -1.23 -66.34 82.73
CA ALA A 11 -2.44 -65.53 82.99
C ALA A 11 -2.74 -64.37 82.01
N LEU A 12 -3.70 -64.68 81.11
CA LEU A 12 -4.57 -63.73 80.41
C LEU A 12 -5.55 -63.09 81.41
N ILE A 13 -5.61 -61.76 81.43
CA ILE A 13 -6.71 -60.99 82.02
C ILE A 13 -7.11 -59.91 81.02
N SER A 14 -8.36 -59.99 80.56
CA SER A 14 -9.08 -58.94 79.84
C SER A 14 -9.35 -57.77 80.78
N VAL A 15 -8.75 -56.61 80.51
CA VAL A 15 -8.96 -55.39 81.29
C VAL A 15 -10.12 -54.60 80.67
N ILE A 16 -11.27 -54.58 81.35
CA ILE A 16 -12.37 -53.66 81.07
C ILE A 16 -12.00 -52.32 81.69
N SER A 17 -11.69 -51.34 80.84
CA SER A 17 -11.42 -49.96 81.23
C SER A 17 -12.71 -49.28 81.70
N HIS A 18 -12.72 -48.84 82.96
CA HIS A 18 -13.76 -47.94 83.47
C HIS A 18 -13.38 -46.51 83.11
N ALA A 19 -14.22 -45.84 82.30
CA ALA A 19 -14.12 -44.41 82.06
C ALA A 19 -14.76 -43.67 83.25
N GLN A 20 -13.93 -43.02 84.07
CA GLN A 20 -14.35 -42.22 85.20
C GLN A 20 -14.53 -40.75 84.76
N VAL A 21 -15.69 -40.15 85.05
CA VAL A 21 -16.02 -38.73 84.82
C VAL A 21 -16.13 -38.06 86.21
N GLY A 22 -15.41 -36.95 86.45
CA GLY A 22 -15.15 -36.33 87.78
C GLY A 22 -16.39 -35.91 88.60
N ILE A 23 -16.33 -35.73 89.92
CA ILE A 23 -15.65 -34.64 90.68
C ILE A 23 -14.92 -35.17 91.93
N GLY A 24 -13.72 -34.64 92.23
CA GLY A 24 -12.93 -34.95 93.44
C GLY A 24 -11.55 -35.61 93.21
N THR A 25 -11.01 -35.59 91.99
CA THR A 25 -9.74 -36.25 91.62
C THR A 25 -8.84 -35.37 90.75
N THR A 26 -7.51 -35.59 90.83
CA THR A 26 -6.43 -34.86 90.14
C THR A 26 -6.15 -35.29 88.69
N THR A 27 -6.90 -36.20 88.06
CA THR A 27 -6.86 -36.35 86.57
C THR A 27 -8.03 -37.16 85.99
N PRO A 28 -9.19 -36.52 85.77
CA PRO A 28 -9.90 -36.77 84.52
C PRO A 28 -10.37 -35.49 83.82
N ARG A 29 -10.10 -35.42 82.50
CA ARG A 29 -10.66 -34.44 81.54
C ARG A 29 -11.69 -35.15 80.68
N ALA A 30 -12.96 -34.87 80.93
CA ALA A 30 -14.08 -35.25 80.08
C ALA A 30 -15.09 -34.10 80.07
N ALA A 31 -15.71 -33.85 78.91
CA ALA A 31 -16.80 -32.88 78.82
C ALA A 31 -18.00 -33.42 79.61
N LEU A 32 -18.44 -32.68 80.62
CA LEU A 32 -19.67 -32.98 81.34
C LEU A 32 -20.85 -32.55 80.45
N GLU A 33 -21.40 -33.49 79.70
CA GLU A 33 -22.65 -33.28 78.97
C GLU A 33 -23.83 -33.54 79.92
N ILE A 34 -24.53 -32.48 80.33
CA ILE A 34 -25.78 -32.57 81.09
C ILE A 34 -26.92 -32.52 80.08
N SER A 35 -27.47 -33.69 79.74
CA SER A 35 -28.72 -33.77 78.97
C SER A 35 -29.90 -33.86 79.93
N SER A 36 -30.88 -32.98 79.74
CA SER A 36 -32.15 -33.01 80.48
C SER A 36 -33.27 -33.47 79.56
N ASN A 37 -34.03 -34.44 80.03
CA ASN A 37 -35.15 -35.08 79.35
C ASN A 37 -36.49 -34.35 79.61
N GLY A 38 -36.46 -33.18 80.26
CA GLY A 38 -37.56 -32.22 80.37
C GLY A 38 -37.08 -30.81 80.04
N GLN A 39 -37.99 -29.83 79.94
CA GLN A 39 -37.69 -28.43 79.57
C GLN A 39 -36.77 -27.66 80.56
N GLY A 40 -36.14 -28.32 81.53
CA GLY A 40 -35.20 -27.70 82.47
C GLY A 40 -33.74 -27.87 82.03
N GLY A 41 -33.00 -26.77 81.89
CA GLY A 41 -31.56 -26.77 81.59
C GLY A 41 -30.68 -26.78 82.85
N VAL A 42 -29.40 -26.45 82.69
CA VAL A 42 -28.50 -26.16 83.81
C VAL A 42 -28.90 -24.82 84.42
N LEU A 43 -29.30 -24.81 85.69
CA LEU A 43 -29.57 -23.57 86.42
C LEU A 43 -28.23 -22.96 86.86
N ILE A 44 -27.77 -21.94 86.12
CA ILE A 44 -26.62 -21.15 86.53
C ILE A 44 -27.11 -20.08 87.51
N PRO A 45 -26.51 -19.97 88.71
CA PRO A 45 -26.89 -18.95 89.69
C PRO A 45 -26.84 -17.55 89.07
N SER A 46 -27.91 -16.78 89.27
CA SER A 46 -28.01 -15.40 88.79
C SER A 46 -27.85 -14.45 89.95
N TYR A 47 -26.92 -13.51 89.84
CA TYR A 47 -26.63 -12.51 90.87
C TYR A 47 -26.62 -11.11 90.26
N SER A 48 -26.90 -10.09 91.07
CA SER A 48 -26.83 -8.69 90.67
C SER A 48 -25.55 -8.09 91.24
N LEU A 49 -24.45 -8.14 90.49
CA LEU A 49 -23.15 -7.67 90.97
C LEU A 49 -23.11 -6.14 91.06
N ASN A 50 -22.41 -5.61 92.07
CA ASN A 50 -22.24 -4.16 92.26
C ASN A 50 -21.07 -3.59 91.45
N GLY A 51 -20.17 -4.44 90.97
CA GLY A 51 -19.01 -4.08 90.17
C GLY A 51 -18.14 -5.29 89.81
N SER A 52 -17.10 -5.08 89.00
CA SER A 52 -16.16 -6.12 88.59
C SER A 52 -15.35 -6.71 89.75
N ASP A 53 -15.28 -6.04 90.89
CA ASP A 53 -14.57 -6.45 92.11
C ASP A 53 -15.51 -6.95 93.23
N ASP A 54 -16.80 -7.17 92.92
CA ASP A 54 -17.80 -7.57 93.92
C ASP A 54 -17.61 -9.02 94.41
N VAL A 55 -16.80 -9.17 95.46
CA VAL A 55 -16.55 -10.43 96.16
C VAL A 55 -17.60 -10.77 97.22
N THR A 56 -18.61 -9.92 97.42
CA THR A 56 -19.55 -10.05 98.55
C THR A 56 -20.89 -10.61 98.15
N THR A 57 -21.36 -10.31 96.93
CA THR A 57 -22.67 -10.75 96.43
C THR A 57 -22.71 -12.25 96.16
N VAL A 58 -21.59 -12.85 95.73
CA VAL A 58 -21.48 -14.30 95.51
C VAL A 58 -20.71 -14.93 96.65
N VAL A 59 -21.33 -15.88 97.35
CA VAL A 59 -20.70 -16.57 98.47
C VAL A 59 -20.17 -17.92 97.99
N ASN A 60 -18.92 -18.24 98.33
CA ASN A 60 -18.38 -19.59 98.12
C ASN A 60 -19.09 -20.57 99.07
N PRO A 61 -19.86 -21.56 98.57
CA PRO A 61 -20.59 -22.52 99.40
C PRO A 61 -19.68 -23.43 100.23
N GLN A 62 -18.39 -23.54 99.89
CA GLN A 62 -17.39 -24.29 100.65
C GLN A 62 -16.70 -23.46 101.74
N THR A 63 -17.15 -22.21 101.98
CA THR A 63 -16.53 -21.19 102.85
C THR A 63 -15.17 -20.68 102.35
N GLY A 64 -14.85 -19.42 102.62
CA GLY A 64 -13.61 -18.77 102.14
C GLY A 64 -13.77 -17.94 100.87
N ASN A 65 -12.65 -17.58 100.22
CA ASN A 65 -12.63 -16.74 99.01
C ASN A 65 -13.29 -17.44 97.81
N LEU A 66 -13.75 -16.66 96.83
CA LEU A 66 -14.24 -17.17 95.55
C LEU A 66 -13.18 -18.01 94.84
N ILE A 67 -13.61 -19.10 94.21
CA ILE A 67 -12.73 -20.02 93.48
C ILE A 67 -12.62 -19.53 92.03
N THR A 68 -11.40 -19.48 91.47
CA THR A 68 -11.18 -19.16 90.05
C THR A 68 -12.06 -20.05 89.16
N GLY A 69 -12.75 -19.45 88.21
CA GLY A 69 -13.66 -20.14 87.30
C GLY A 69 -15.08 -20.32 87.84
N THR A 70 -15.41 -19.75 89.00
CA THR A 70 -16.80 -19.67 89.48
C THR A 70 -17.64 -18.93 88.44
N LEU A 71 -18.58 -19.61 87.79
CA LEU A 71 -19.43 -19.07 86.73
C LEU A 71 -20.82 -18.69 87.28
N ILE A 72 -21.25 -17.47 86.99
CA ILE A 72 -22.60 -16.96 87.31
C ILE A 72 -23.18 -16.23 86.10
N TYR A 73 -24.47 -15.91 86.16
CA TYR A 73 -25.07 -14.91 85.28
C TYR A 73 -25.24 -13.59 86.05
N ASN A 74 -24.54 -12.53 85.63
CA ASN A 74 -24.74 -11.19 86.18
C ASN A 74 -26.01 -10.58 85.56
N THR A 75 -26.92 -10.13 86.42
CA THR A 75 -28.21 -9.50 86.06
C THR A 75 -28.19 -7.98 86.20
N ASN A 76 -27.13 -7.40 86.76
CA ASN A 76 -27.05 -5.97 86.99
C ASN A 76 -26.51 -5.24 85.75
N THR A 77 -27.16 -4.15 85.38
CA THR A 77 -26.74 -3.26 84.29
C THR A 77 -26.04 -2.01 84.85
N VAL A 78 -25.06 -2.20 85.75
CA VAL A 78 -24.31 -1.06 86.31
C VAL A 78 -23.51 -0.37 85.21
N VAL A 79 -23.52 0.96 85.19
CA VAL A 79 -22.71 1.80 84.30
C VAL A 79 -21.72 2.62 85.15
N GLY A 80 -20.42 2.52 84.87
CA GLY A 80 -19.35 3.15 85.67
C GLY A 80 -17.97 2.55 85.40
N TRP A 81 -16.91 3.05 86.07
CA TRP A 81 -15.52 2.62 85.84
C TRP A 81 -15.30 1.12 86.20
N ASN A 82 -15.97 0.62 87.24
CA ASN A 82 -15.90 -0.79 87.66
C ASN A 82 -17.15 -1.58 87.22
N ALA A 83 -17.82 -1.16 86.15
CA ALA A 83 -19.01 -1.86 85.65
C ALA A 83 -18.64 -3.20 85.02
N ILE A 84 -19.48 -4.20 85.26
CA ILE A 84 -19.47 -5.46 84.53
C ILE A 84 -20.81 -5.64 83.83
N ALA A 85 -20.77 -5.91 82.52
CA ALA A 85 -21.98 -6.04 81.72
C ALA A 85 -22.85 -7.21 82.20
N GLU A 86 -24.17 -7.08 82.00
CA GLU A 86 -25.12 -8.18 82.14
C GLU A 86 -24.70 -9.33 81.22
N GLY A 87 -24.69 -10.57 81.73
CA GLY A 87 -24.22 -11.73 80.98
C GLY A 87 -23.53 -12.78 81.85
N PHE A 88 -23.05 -13.83 81.21
CA PHE A 88 -22.23 -14.84 81.89
C PHE A 88 -20.88 -14.25 82.28
N VAL A 89 -20.52 -14.37 83.55
CA VAL A 89 -19.24 -13.88 84.09
C VAL A 89 -18.60 -14.96 84.94
N TYR A 90 -17.27 -15.00 84.96
CA TYR A 90 -16.52 -15.90 85.84
C TYR A 90 -15.57 -15.14 86.75
N TRP A 91 -15.33 -15.67 87.95
CA TRP A 91 -14.36 -15.12 88.88
C TRP A 91 -12.93 -15.48 88.45
N ASP A 92 -12.06 -14.48 88.32
CA ASP A 92 -10.64 -14.65 88.05
C ASP A 92 -9.80 -14.15 89.23
N ASN A 93 -9.09 -15.05 89.91
CA ASN A 93 -8.19 -14.66 91.02
C ASN A 93 -6.98 -13.87 90.53
N ASP A 94 -6.52 -14.06 89.29
CA ASP A 94 -5.35 -13.33 88.78
C ASP A 94 -5.69 -11.84 88.57
N SER A 95 -6.92 -11.59 88.12
CA SER A 95 -7.47 -10.23 87.94
C SER A 95 -8.18 -9.69 89.18
N TYR A 96 -8.31 -10.49 90.26
CA TYR A 96 -9.10 -10.20 91.46
C TYR A 96 -10.52 -9.66 91.14
N GLY A 97 -11.18 -10.23 90.14
CA GLY A 97 -12.44 -9.69 89.64
C GLY A 97 -13.24 -10.63 88.77
N TRP A 98 -14.50 -10.25 88.54
CA TRP A 98 -15.41 -10.86 87.58
C TRP A 98 -15.04 -10.47 86.16
N VAL A 99 -14.98 -11.46 85.28
CA VAL A 99 -14.65 -11.32 83.86
C VAL A 99 -15.82 -11.81 83.03
N ASN A 100 -16.23 -11.04 82.02
CA ASN A 100 -17.30 -11.45 81.11
C ASN A 100 -16.86 -12.65 80.25
N VAL A 101 -17.69 -13.68 80.23
CA VAL A 101 -17.62 -14.78 79.25
C VAL A 101 -18.20 -14.24 77.94
N SER A 102 -17.47 -13.33 77.30
CA SER A 102 -17.92 -12.77 76.04
C SER A 102 -17.77 -13.81 74.93
N ALA A 103 -18.81 -14.00 74.10
CA ALA A 103 -18.69 -14.63 72.79
C ALA A 103 -18.12 -13.65 71.73
N THR A 104 -17.67 -12.48 72.16
CA THR A 104 -17.37 -11.31 71.32
C THR A 104 -16.04 -10.65 71.68
N SER A 105 -15.08 -11.41 72.19
CA SER A 105 -13.68 -11.03 72.25
C SER A 105 -12.92 -11.94 71.30
N GLY A 106 -12.60 -11.36 70.15
CA GLY A 106 -12.00 -12.04 69.01
C GLY A 106 -10.87 -12.98 69.40
N VAL A 107 -10.99 -14.21 68.91
CA VAL A 107 -9.83 -15.00 68.55
C VAL A 107 -9.04 -14.16 67.55
N GLY A 108 -8.04 -13.44 68.05
CA GLY A 108 -6.91 -12.91 67.30
C GLY A 108 -7.25 -12.27 65.96
N ASP A 109 -8.20 -11.33 65.93
CA ASP A 109 -8.19 -10.33 64.86
C ASP A 109 -7.13 -9.30 65.27
N SER A 110 -5.85 -9.72 65.18
CA SER A 110 -4.76 -8.79 64.89
C SER A 110 -5.31 -7.80 63.87
N GLY A 111 -5.24 -6.50 64.15
CA GLY A 111 -5.92 -5.41 63.41
C GLY A 111 -5.57 -5.26 61.92
N ASP A 112 -5.15 -6.34 61.28
CA ASP A 112 -4.67 -6.49 59.91
C ASP A 112 -5.70 -7.18 58.99
N SER A 113 -6.88 -7.58 59.49
CA SER A 113 -7.93 -8.19 58.65
C SER A 113 -8.88 -7.15 58.03
N TRP A 114 -9.30 -7.41 56.78
CA TRP A 114 -10.22 -6.55 56.05
C TRP A 114 -11.66 -6.66 56.56
N LYS A 115 -12.24 -5.54 57.01
CA LYS A 115 -13.65 -5.49 57.42
C LYS A 115 -14.58 -5.41 56.20
N LEU A 116 -15.69 -6.15 56.26
CA LEU A 116 -16.71 -6.21 55.18
C LEU A 116 -17.42 -4.86 54.93
N ASN A 117 -17.45 -3.98 55.93
CA ASN A 117 -18.07 -2.65 55.84
C ASN A 117 -17.08 -1.54 55.50
N GLY A 118 -15.87 -1.90 55.03
CA GLY A 118 -14.79 -0.97 54.76
C GLY A 118 -13.97 -0.63 56.00
N ASN A 119 -12.72 -0.25 55.76
CA ASN A 119 -11.79 0.22 56.78
C ASN A 119 -11.72 1.75 56.71
N SER A 120 -11.63 2.44 57.85
CA SER A 120 -11.17 3.83 57.88
C SER A 120 -9.68 3.83 57.59
N VAL A 121 -9.29 4.30 56.40
CA VAL A 121 -7.89 4.37 55.96
C VAL A 121 -7.29 5.73 56.28
N THR A 122 -6.08 5.72 56.80
CA THR A 122 -5.18 6.86 56.92
C THR A 122 -4.31 6.99 55.67
N ASN A 123 -3.57 8.09 55.51
CA ASN A 123 -2.67 8.27 54.35
C ASN A 123 -1.50 7.26 54.31
N SER A 124 -1.25 6.51 55.39
CA SER A 124 -0.21 5.47 55.46
C SER A 124 -0.72 4.06 55.20
N ASP A 125 -2.04 3.85 55.12
CA ASP A 125 -2.61 2.52 54.88
C ASP A 125 -2.59 2.18 53.39
N PHE A 126 -2.15 0.97 53.04
CA PHE A 126 -2.07 0.52 51.64
C PHE A 126 -2.39 -0.96 51.49
N LEU A 127 -2.74 -1.32 50.26
CA LEU A 127 -2.97 -2.71 49.86
C LEU A 127 -1.72 -3.24 49.16
N GLY A 128 -0.84 -3.92 49.91
CA GLY A 128 0.40 -4.42 49.35
C GLY A 128 1.36 -4.99 50.38
N SER A 129 2.65 -5.01 50.03
CA SER A 129 3.74 -5.47 50.90
C SER A 129 4.69 -4.34 51.28
N THR A 130 5.31 -4.44 52.46
CA THR A 130 6.38 -3.55 52.93
C THR A 130 7.78 -3.97 52.45
N ASN A 131 7.93 -5.17 51.88
CA ASN A 131 9.18 -5.71 51.38
C ASN A 131 9.20 -5.76 49.84
N TYR A 132 10.38 -6.01 49.26
CA TYR A 132 10.60 -6.08 47.80
C TYR A 132 10.12 -7.42 47.20
N GLN A 133 8.87 -7.77 47.46
CA GLN A 133 8.20 -8.96 46.93
C GLN A 133 7.00 -8.56 46.09
N SER A 134 6.53 -9.47 45.23
CA SER A 134 5.34 -9.20 44.42
C SER A 134 4.07 -9.28 45.26
N VAL A 135 3.11 -8.41 44.95
CA VAL A 135 1.72 -8.56 45.41
C VAL A 135 0.98 -9.43 44.41
N PHE A 136 0.44 -10.56 44.87
CA PHE A 136 -0.27 -11.53 44.02
C PHE A 136 -1.78 -11.48 44.26
N PHE A 137 -2.56 -11.46 43.18
CA PHE A 137 -4.01 -11.62 43.20
C PHE A 137 -4.35 -13.04 42.79
N ARG A 138 -5.25 -13.70 43.54
CA ARG A 138 -5.66 -15.07 43.28
C ARG A 138 -7.18 -15.19 43.21
N ALA A 139 -7.65 -16.09 42.35
CA ALA A 139 -9.01 -16.62 42.37
C ALA A 139 -8.94 -18.15 42.34
N ASN A 140 -9.70 -18.82 43.22
CA ASN A 140 -9.68 -20.28 43.35
C ASN A 140 -8.26 -20.86 43.49
N ASN A 141 -7.46 -20.27 44.40
CA ASN A 141 -6.04 -20.57 44.63
C ASN A 141 -5.10 -20.44 43.41
N THR A 142 -5.56 -19.80 42.33
CA THR A 142 -4.80 -19.60 41.09
C THR A 142 -4.42 -18.14 40.95
N GLN A 143 -3.16 -17.84 40.62
CA GLN A 143 -2.73 -16.46 40.35
C GLN A 143 -3.45 -15.91 39.11
N ILE A 144 -4.15 -14.79 39.29
CA ILE A 144 -4.85 -14.05 38.25
C ILE A 144 -4.28 -12.65 38.04
N GLY A 145 -3.40 -12.18 38.92
CA GLY A 145 -2.70 -10.92 38.74
C GLY A 145 -1.46 -10.79 39.62
N ARG A 146 -0.57 -9.88 39.25
CA ARG A 146 0.69 -9.61 39.93
C ARG A 146 1.08 -8.14 39.76
N PHE A 147 1.47 -7.50 40.86
CA PHE A 147 2.24 -6.26 40.85
C PHE A 147 3.66 -6.56 41.35
N HIS A 148 4.66 -6.35 40.51
CA HIS A 148 6.08 -6.53 40.84
C HIS A 148 6.73 -5.19 41.21
N PRO A 149 7.54 -5.09 42.27
CA PRO A 149 8.21 -3.85 42.68
C PRO A 149 9.08 -3.20 41.59
N GLY A 150 9.64 -3.98 40.67
CA GLY A 150 10.37 -3.49 39.50
C GLY A 150 9.50 -2.93 38.35
N GLY A 151 8.19 -2.77 38.55
CA GLY A 151 7.26 -2.14 37.60
C GLY A 151 6.49 -3.11 36.69
N GLY A 152 6.69 -4.43 36.85
CA GLY A 152 5.91 -5.44 36.12
C GLY A 152 4.47 -5.55 36.62
N VAL A 153 3.49 -5.48 35.71
CA VAL A 153 2.06 -5.60 35.99
C VAL A 153 1.47 -6.69 35.13
N SER A 154 0.84 -7.71 35.73
CA SER A 154 0.08 -8.70 34.96
C SER A 154 -1.31 -8.97 35.52
N PHE A 155 -2.29 -9.16 34.62
CA PHE A 155 -3.64 -9.61 34.94
C PHE A 155 -4.18 -10.56 33.87
N GLY A 156 -4.85 -11.62 34.30
CA GLY A 156 -5.35 -12.71 33.47
C GLY A 156 -4.68 -14.04 33.81
N PHE A 157 -5.43 -15.13 33.72
CA PHE A 157 -4.89 -16.48 33.94
C PHE A 157 -3.74 -16.77 32.96
N GLY A 158 -2.59 -17.17 33.49
CA GLY A 158 -1.38 -17.42 32.69
C GLY A 158 -0.69 -16.17 32.14
N SER A 159 -1.11 -14.95 32.52
CA SER A 159 -0.44 -13.72 32.11
C SER A 159 0.95 -13.59 32.75
N THR A 160 1.94 -13.20 31.96
CA THR A 160 3.35 -13.07 32.38
C THR A 160 3.89 -11.70 31.97
N ALA A 161 4.12 -10.83 32.94
CA ALA A 161 4.89 -9.60 32.76
C ALA A 161 6.28 -9.81 33.38
N THR A 162 7.35 -9.50 32.64
CA THR A 162 8.69 -9.43 33.22
C THR A 162 8.77 -8.36 34.31
N THR A 163 9.78 -8.48 35.18
CA THR A 163 9.90 -7.67 36.38
C THR A 163 10.24 -6.20 36.15
N ASN A 164 10.56 -5.79 34.91
CA ASN A 164 11.12 -4.48 34.56
C ASN A 164 10.13 -3.70 33.68
N ASN A 165 9.30 -2.84 34.28
CA ASN A 165 8.40 -1.89 33.60
C ASN A 165 7.52 -2.49 32.49
N SER A 166 7.01 -3.70 32.65
CA SER A 166 6.21 -4.38 31.62
C SER A 166 4.76 -4.58 32.02
N ILE A 167 3.84 -4.63 31.04
CA ILE A 167 2.40 -4.73 31.26
C ILE A 167 1.85 -5.91 30.45
N ALA A 168 1.26 -6.91 31.10
CA ALA A 168 0.61 -8.06 30.46
C ALA A 168 -0.86 -8.20 30.93
N LEU A 169 -1.82 -7.83 30.09
CA LEU A 169 -3.25 -7.83 30.42
C LEU A 169 -4.02 -8.74 29.47
N GLY A 170 -4.52 -9.87 29.97
CA GLY A 170 -5.27 -10.86 29.21
C GLY A 170 -4.84 -12.28 29.54
N ASN A 171 -5.74 -13.26 29.34
CA ASN A 171 -5.40 -14.66 29.54
C ASN A 171 -4.25 -15.08 28.59
N GLY A 172 -3.16 -15.60 29.14
CA GLY A 172 -1.95 -15.97 28.40
C GLY A 172 -1.15 -14.80 27.81
N ALA A 173 -1.45 -13.54 28.15
CA ALA A 173 -0.68 -12.40 27.66
C ALA A 173 0.76 -12.43 28.20
N THR A 174 1.76 -12.17 27.35
CA THR A 174 3.19 -12.23 27.73
C THR A 174 3.91 -10.95 27.33
N ALA A 175 4.44 -10.22 28.32
CA ALA A 175 5.18 -8.96 28.15
C ALA A 175 6.65 -9.09 28.59
N ASN A 176 7.59 -8.81 27.68
CA ASN A 176 9.03 -8.73 27.91
C ASN A 176 9.43 -7.39 28.57
N GLN A 177 10.74 -7.13 28.74
CA GLN A 177 11.20 -5.93 29.44
C GLN A 177 10.73 -4.64 28.74
N SER A 178 10.20 -3.70 29.52
CA SER A 178 9.67 -2.42 29.02
C SER A 178 8.61 -2.57 27.92
N ALA A 179 7.90 -3.70 27.88
CA ALA A 179 6.95 -4.03 26.82
C ALA A 179 5.50 -4.05 27.32
N VAL A 180 4.55 -3.95 26.39
CA VAL A 180 3.11 -3.93 26.67
C VAL A 180 2.42 -5.01 25.84
N ALA A 181 1.76 -5.97 26.49
CA ALA A 181 0.94 -7.00 25.87
C ALA A 181 -0.51 -6.92 26.41
N ILE A 182 -1.48 -6.58 25.56
CA ILE A 182 -2.89 -6.43 25.97
C ILE A 182 -3.78 -7.24 25.03
N GLY A 183 -4.49 -8.23 25.56
CA GLY A 183 -5.36 -9.14 24.81
C GLY A 183 -5.08 -10.59 25.16
N GLN A 184 -6.06 -11.47 24.93
CA GLN A 184 -5.87 -12.91 25.12
C GLN A 184 -4.75 -13.39 24.17
N GLY A 185 -3.73 -14.05 24.73
CA GLY A 185 -2.57 -14.54 23.99
C GLY A 185 -1.68 -13.48 23.34
N ALA A 186 -1.88 -12.18 23.63
CA ALA A 186 -0.99 -11.12 23.12
C ALA A 186 0.43 -11.34 23.64
N THR A 187 1.43 -11.28 22.75
CA THR A 187 2.81 -11.66 23.07
C THR A 187 3.79 -10.63 22.51
N THR A 188 4.64 -10.09 23.37
CA THR A 188 5.81 -9.34 22.94
C THR A 188 7.01 -10.28 22.99
N ASN A 189 7.65 -10.61 21.86
CA ASN A 189 8.77 -11.56 21.84
C ASN A 189 10.09 -10.97 22.33
N ASN A 190 10.21 -9.65 22.30
CA ASN A 190 11.42 -8.91 22.68
C ASN A 190 11.06 -7.61 23.40
N ASN A 191 12.10 -6.95 23.91
CA ASN A 191 12.00 -5.76 24.74
C ASN A 191 11.41 -4.55 23.98
N GLU A 192 10.90 -3.59 24.75
CA GLU A 192 10.49 -2.26 24.26
C GLU A 192 9.41 -2.30 23.16
N SER A 193 8.54 -3.31 23.20
CA SER A 193 7.55 -3.54 22.14
C SER A 193 6.12 -3.55 22.66
N VAL A 194 5.16 -3.39 21.74
CA VAL A 194 3.74 -3.27 22.06
C VAL A 194 2.92 -4.23 21.22
N ALA A 195 2.19 -5.13 21.86
CA ALA A 195 1.23 -6.06 21.25
C ALA A 195 -0.16 -5.83 21.84
N ILE A 196 -1.13 -5.37 21.05
CA ILE A 196 -2.49 -5.08 21.50
C ILE A 196 -3.50 -5.79 20.59
N GLY A 197 -4.19 -6.81 21.11
CA GLY A 197 -5.22 -7.56 20.40
C GLY A 197 -5.17 -9.05 20.71
N TYR A 198 -6.23 -9.78 20.35
CA TYR A 198 -6.26 -11.24 20.46
C TYR A 198 -5.12 -11.83 19.63
N GLN A 199 -4.20 -12.55 20.28
CA GLN A 199 -3.02 -13.18 19.67
C GLN A 199 -2.16 -12.20 18.84
N ALA A 200 -2.10 -10.92 19.21
CA ALA A 200 -1.15 -9.98 18.61
C ALA A 200 0.29 -10.35 19.01
N GLU A 201 1.24 -10.27 18.09
CA GLU A 201 2.64 -10.64 18.31
C GLU A 201 3.60 -9.52 17.86
N SER A 202 4.36 -8.94 18.78
CA SER A 202 5.35 -7.90 18.47
C SER A 202 6.80 -8.38 18.68
N ASN A 203 7.74 -7.72 18.00
CA ASN A 203 9.18 -7.96 18.11
C ASN A 203 9.90 -6.70 18.66
N TYR A 204 11.22 -6.69 18.75
CA TYR A 204 12.00 -5.62 19.40
C TYR A 204 11.64 -4.24 18.83
N GLN A 205 11.30 -3.28 19.70
CA GLN A 205 10.90 -1.91 19.32
C GLN A 205 9.78 -1.84 18.26
N ALA A 206 8.92 -2.85 18.20
CA ALA A 206 7.84 -2.93 17.23
C ALA A 206 6.45 -2.74 17.87
N PHE A 207 5.47 -2.38 17.04
CA PHE A 207 4.06 -2.27 17.41
C PHE A 207 3.21 -3.23 16.59
N ALA A 208 2.48 -4.12 17.26
CA ALA A 208 1.44 -5.00 16.70
C ALA A 208 0.09 -4.65 17.31
N GLY A 209 -0.84 -4.12 16.51
CA GLY A 209 -2.20 -3.81 16.95
C GLY A 209 -3.27 -4.51 16.11
N GLY A 210 -4.22 -5.18 16.74
CA GLY A 210 -5.34 -5.85 16.09
C GLY A 210 -5.37 -7.36 16.30
N TYR A 211 -6.46 -7.99 15.86
CA TYR A 211 -6.63 -9.43 15.95
C TYR A 211 -5.58 -10.15 15.09
N GLN A 212 -4.72 -10.96 15.71
CA GLN A 212 -3.65 -11.72 15.06
C GLN A 212 -2.67 -10.85 14.24
N SER A 213 -2.47 -9.57 14.59
CA SER A 213 -1.43 -8.75 13.97
C SER A 213 -0.03 -9.23 14.39
N LYS A 214 0.93 -9.27 13.47
CA LYS A 214 2.25 -9.87 13.72
C LYS A 214 3.43 -9.09 13.13
N ASN A 215 4.32 -8.58 13.98
CA ASN A 215 5.64 -8.13 13.54
C ASN A 215 6.60 -9.34 13.47
N THR A 216 7.06 -9.71 12.28
CA THR A 216 8.12 -10.71 12.10
C THR A 216 9.51 -10.11 12.21
N GLY A 217 9.65 -8.79 12.04
CA GLY A 217 10.92 -8.06 12.19
C GLY A 217 10.87 -6.94 13.23
N ASN A 218 12.05 -6.49 13.64
CA ASN A 218 12.24 -5.42 14.63
C ASN A 218 11.85 -4.05 14.05
N GLU A 219 11.61 -3.08 14.94
CA GLU A 219 11.43 -1.66 14.59
C GLU A 219 10.29 -1.42 13.58
N SER A 220 9.23 -2.23 13.65
CA SER A 220 8.17 -2.28 12.64
C SER A 220 6.78 -2.04 13.21
N VAL A 221 5.82 -1.73 12.33
CA VAL A 221 4.43 -1.47 12.72
C VAL A 221 3.50 -2.37 11.91
N ALA A 222 2.68 -3.16 12.60
CA ALA A 222 1.62 -3.98 12.03
C ALA A 222 0.31 -3.62 12.71
N LEU A 223 -0.63 -2.98 12.00
CA LEU A 223 -1.91 -2.55 12.57
C LEU A 223 -3.09 -2.98 11.69
N GLY A 224 -3.97 -3.81 12.24
CA GLY A 224 -5.16 -4.35 11.57
C GLY A 224 -5.32 -5.86 11.79
N TYR A 225 -6.51 -6.38 11.49
CA TYR A 225 -6.75 -7.84 11.54
C TYR A 225 -5.77 -8.56 10.61
N LYS A 226 -4.96 -9.45 11.17
CA LYS A 226 -3.90 -10.21 10.47
C LYS A 226 -2.91 -9.34 9.69
N ALA A 227 -2.71 -8.08 10.07
CA ALA A 227 -1.63 -7.27 9.52
C ALA A 227 -0.27 -7.89 9.89
N SER A 228 0.70 -7.92 8.99
CA SER A 228 2.02 -8.47 9.28
C SER A 228 3.15 -7.63 8.71
N SER A 229 4.17 -7.33 9.53
CA SER A 229 5.29 -6.49 9.12
C SER A 229 6.66 -7.14 9.32
N SER A 230 7.57 -6.92 8.36
CA SER A 230 8.99 -7.29 8.42
C SER A 230 9.84 -6.21 9.12
N PHE A 231 11.17 -6.29 9.02
CA PHE A 231 12.12 -5.35 9.67
C PHE A 231 11.95 -3.91 9.15
N GLN A 232 11.87 -2.94 10.06
CA GLN A 232 11.77 -1.50 9.76
C GLN A 232 10.63 -1.12 8.81
N SER A 233 9.54 -1.90 8.80
CA SER A 233 8.46 -1.77 7.81
C SER A 233 7.13 -1.39 8.44
N LEU A 234 6.19 -0.92 7.61
CA LEU A 234 4.85 -0.49 8.02
C LEU A 234 3.78 -1.30 7.26
N ALA A 235 2.96 -2.06 7.98
CA ALA A 235 1.78 -2.75 7.46
C ALA A 235 0.52 -2.24 8.19
N LEU A 236 -0.35 -1.51 7.48
CA LEU A 236 -1.57 -0.92 8.04
C LEU A 236 -2.79 -1.32 7.21
N GLY A 237 -3.66 -2.17 7.78
CA GLY A 237 -4.92 -2.62 7.16
C GLY A 237 -5.21 -4.10 7.35
N HIS A 238 -6.45 -4.50 7.03
CA HIS A 238 -6.88 -5.90 7.07
C HIS A 238 -6.04 -6.77 6.13
N ASN A 239 -5.29 -7.74 6.66
CA ASN A 239 -4.30 -8.56 5.93
C ASN A 239 -3.24 -7.74 5.16
N ALA A 240 -2.95 -6.49 5.57
CA ALA A 240 -1.81 -5.77 5.00
C ALA A 240 -0.51 -6.49 5.36
N LYS A 241 0.41 -6.63 4.41
CA LYS A 241 1.63 -7.42 4.59
C LYS A 241 2.86 -6.71 4.05
N THR A 242 3.92 -6.66 4.82
CA THR A 242 5.27 -6.35 4.33
C THR A 242 6.19 -7.54 4.55
N THR A 243 6.94 -7.94 3.52
CA THR A 243 8.03 -8.92 3.66
C THR A 243 9.40 -8.31 3.47
N GLY A 244 9.49 -7.24 2.68
CA GLY A 244 10.74 -6.55 2.43
C GLY A 244 11.11 -5.60 3.57
N ASN A 245 12.39 -5.47 3.86
CA ASN A 245 12.86 -4.55 4.88
C ASN A 245 12.61 -3.09 4.44
N GLY A 246 12.17 -2.24 5.36
CA GLY A 246 11.88 -0.84 5.06
C GLY A 246 10.67 -0.61 4.15
N SER A 247 9.87 -1.64 3.85
CA SER A 247 8.73 -1.53 2.95
C SER A 247 7.48 -0.98 3.64
N ILE A 248 6.53 -0.51 2.84
CA ILE A 248 5.25 0.06 3.28
C ILE A 248 4.10 -0.68 2.58
N ALA A 249 3.11 -1.10 3.35
CA ALA A 249 1.85 -1.66 2.87
C ALA A 249 0.67 -0.98 3.59
N LEU A 250 -0.08 -0.14 2.87
CA LEU A 250 -1.22 0.61 3.40
C LEU A 250 -2.51 0.24 2.66
N GLY A 251 -3.47 -0.37 3.35
CA GLY A 251 -4.77 -0.77 2.82
C GLY A 251 -5.06 -2.26 2.99
N GLN A 252 -6.33 -2.65 2.85
CA GLN A 252 -6.71 -4.05 2.93
C GLN A 252 -5.96 -4.87 1.87
N SER A 253 -5.27 -5.92 2.31
CA SER A 253 -4.49 -6.82 1.45
C SER A 253 -3.40 -6.14 0.61
N ALA A 254 -2.96 -4.93 0.99
CA ALA A 254 -1.77 -4.31 0.41
C ALA A 254 -0.52 -5.16 0.72
N ASN A 255 0.39 -5.29 -0.23
CA ASN A 255 1.56 -6.16 -0.10
C ASN A 255 2.85 -5.47 -0.57
N GLY A 256 3.71 -5.08 0.38
CA GLY A 256 5.07 -4.57 0.14
C GLY A 256 6.10 -5.68 0.24
N VAL A 257 6.48 -6.30 -0.88
CA VAL A 257 7.28 -7.52 -0.87
C VAL A 257 8.78 -7.26 -0.90
N GLY A 258 9.22 -6.34 -1.76
CA GLY A 258 10.65 -6.05 -1.96
C GLY A 258 11.25 -5.06 -0.96
N TYR A 259 12.58 -4.97 -0.94
CA TYR A 259 13.31 -4.00 -0.11
C TYR A 259 12.92 -2.56 -0.48
N LEU A 260 12.54 -1.74 0.51
CA LEU A 260 12.05 -0.37 0.32
C LEU A 260 10.85 -0.25 -0.66
N ALA A 261 10.08 -1.32 -0.84
CA ALA A 261 8.88 -1.29 -1.68
C ALA A 261 7.74 -0.52 -1.01
N THR A 262 6.93 0.20 -1.79
CA THR A 262 5.76 0.94 -1.30
C THR A 262 4.50 0.47 -2.01
N ALA A 263 3.55 -0.10 -1.26
CA ALA A 263 2.25 -0.54 -1.75
C ALA A 263 1.13 0.19 -0.98
N ILE A 264 0.37 1.05 -1.65
CA ILE A 264 -0.70 1.85 -1.04
C ILE A 264 -1.99 1.68 -1.85
N GLY A 265 -3.01 1.08 -1.23
CA GLY A 265 -4.31 0.81 -1.83
C GLY A 265 -4.80 -0.60 -1.53
N ASN A 266 -6.12 -0.82 -1.59
CA ASN A 266 -6.69 -2.15 -1.43
C ASN A 266 -6.15 -3.09 -2.52
N GLY A 267 -5.46 -4.17 -2.12
CA GLY A 267 -4.84 -5.13 -3.03
C GLY A 267 -3.62 -4.62 -3.81
N ALA A 268 -3.06 -3.45 -3.48
CA ALA A 268 -1.85 -2.94 -4.12
C ALA A 268 -0.65 -3.87 -3.87
N ARG A 269 0.19 -4.12 -4.87
CA ARG A 269 1.35 -5.02 -4.77
C ARG A 269 2.61 -4.41 -5.35
N ALA A 270 3.66 -4.30 -4.54
CA ALA A 270 5.00 -3.90 -4.95
C ALA A 270 5.96 -5.08 -4.71
N ASN A 271 6.33 -5.79 -5.79
CA ASN A 271 6.91 -7.13 -5.68
C ASN A 271 8.44 -7.15 -5.52
N ASN A 272 9.15 -6.12 -5.99
CA ASN A 272 10.61 -6.05 -6.02
C ASN A 272 11.14 -4.80 -5.31
N ASN A 273 12.47 -4.66 -5.33
CA ASN A 273 13.17 -3.60 -4.61
C ASN A 273 12.88 -2.23 -5.21
N ASN A 274 12.54 -1.28 -4.34
CA ASN A 274 12.18 0.11 -4.67
C ASN A 274 10.96 0.25 -5.59
N ASP A 275 10.10 -0.78 -5.64
CA ASP A 275 8.86 -0.72 -6.40
C ASP A 275 7.85 0.20 -5.71
N ILE A 276 7.05 0.92 -6.51
CA ILE A 276 5.97 1.79 -6.02
C ILE A 276 4.66 1.35 -6.68
N ALA A 277 3.69 0.90 -5.90
CA ALA A 277 2.34 0.56 -6.33
C ALA A 277 1.33 1.42 -5.56
N LEU A 278 0.71 2.40 -6.22
CA LEU A 278 -0.25 3.33 -5.62
C LEU A 278 -1.59 3.23 -6.36
N GLY A 279 -2.60 2.65 -5.72
CA GLY A 279 -3.95 2.52 -6.27
C GLY A 279 -4.63 1.21 -5.87
N ASN A 280 -5.96 1.14 -6.02
CA ASN A 280 -6.66 -0.12 -5.83
C ASN A 280 -6.19 -1.15 -6.88
N ASN A 281 -5.70 -2.30 -6.42
CA ASN A 281 -5.15 -3.37 -7.26
C ASN A 281 -4.01 -2.94 -8.21
N SER A 282 -3.28 -1.85 -7.91
CA SER A 282 -2.08 -1.48 -8.66
C SER A 282 -0.97 -2.53 -8.46
N GLN A 283 -0.19 -2.83 -9.49
CA GLN A 283 0.87 -3.83 -9.45
C GLN A 283 2.17 -3.30 -10.06
N ALA A 284 3.19 -3.13 -9.22
CA ALA A 284 4.57 -2.92 -9.62
C ALA A 284 5.32 -4.25 -9.46
N SER A 285 5.77 -4.83 -10.58
CA SER A 285 6.39 -6.17 -10.61
C SER A 285 7.68 -6.25 -11.41
N GLY A 286 8.13 -5.16 -12.04
CA GLY A 286 9.51 -5.05 -12.51
C GLY A 286 10.38 -4.36 -11.46
N GLN A 287 11.66 -4.69 -11.33
CA GLN A 287 12.55 -4.02 -10.38
C GLN A 287 12.59 -2.50 -10.61
N GLN A 288 12.46 -1.71 -9.54
CA GLN A 288 12.42 -0.25 -9.56
C GLN A 288 11.28 0.29 -10.44
N SER A 289 10.14 -0.42 -10.50
CA SER A 289 8.99 -0.01 -11.30
C SER A 289 7.99 0.84 -10.50
N SER A 290 7.18 1.62 -11.20
CA SER A 290 6.16 2.48 -10.58
C SER A 290 4.81 2.32 -11.26
N ALA A 291 3.82 1.77 -10.55
CA ALA A 291 2.43 1.64 -10.99
C ALA A 291 1.54 2.59 -10.18
N LEU A 292 1.07 3.67 -10.80
CA LEU A 292 0.34 4.77 -10.18
C LEU A 292 -1.07 4.88 -10.80
N GLY A 293 -2.06 4.27 -10.17
CA GLY A 293 -3.45 4.27 -10.61
C GLY A 293 -4.18 2.97 -10.26
N THR A 294 -5.51 3.03 -10.18
CA THR A 294 -6.34 1.83 -10.01
C THR A 294 -6.09 0.85 -11.15
N GLN A 295 -5.69 -0.37 -10.81
CA GLN A 295 -5.31 -1.44 -11.75
C GLN A 295 -4.17 -1.07 -12.72
N ALA A 296 -3.33 -0.09 -12.39
CA ALA A 296 -2.10 0.18 -13.14
C ALA A 296 -1.12 -1.00 -12.99
N VAL A 297 -0.44 -1.40 -14.06
CA VAL A 297 0.54 -2.50 -14.06
C VAL A 297 1.87 -2.03 -14.65
N SER A 298 2.93 -2.12 -13.87
CA SER A 298 4.30 -1.80 -14.30
C SER A 298 5.16 -3.05 -14.11
N SER A 299 5.34 -3.85 -15.17
CA SER A 299 6.02 -5.16 -15.08
C SER A 299 7.46 -5.14 -15.61
N GLY A 300 7.86 -4.10 -16.33
CA GLY A 300 9.23 -3.95 -16.81
C GLY A 300 10.19 -3.39 -15.76
N GLN A 301 11.47 -3.75 -15.82
CA GLN A 301 12.50 -3.10 -15.01
C GLN A 301 12.56 -1.59 -15.31
N ASN A 302 12.64 -0.73 -14.29
CA ASN A 302 12.63 0.73 -14.44
C ASN A 302 11.43 1.26 -15.25
N SER A 303 10.33 0.51 -15.32
CA SER A 303 9.12 0.92 -16.04
C SER A 303 8.26 1.85 -15.17
N THR A 304 7.41 2.64 -15.82
CA THR A 304 6.46 3.52 -15.13
C THR A 304 5.11 3.47 -15.84
N ALA A 305 4.06 3.08 -15.11
CA ALA A 305 2.67 3.08 -15.55
C ALA A 305 1.86 4.07 -14.69
N VAL A 306 1.28 5.11 -15.30
CA VAL A 306 0.47 6.13 -14.62
C VAL A 306 -0.90 6.23 -15.27
N GLY A 307 -1.96 5.86 -14.55
CA GLY A 307 -3.34 5.94 -15.02
C GLY A 307 -4.19 4.71 -14.66
N TYR A 308 -5.51 4.85 -14.76
CA TYR A 308 -6.42 3.71 -14.64
C TYR A 308 -6.13 2.69 -15.76
N LEU A 309 -5.87 1.43 -15.41
CA LEU A 309 -5.51 0.36 -16.37
C LEU A 309 -4.29 0.64 -17.26
N SER A 310 -3.38 1.56 -16.89
CA SER A 310 -2.16 1.78 -17.67
C SER A 310 -1.20 0.59 -17.53
N ILE A 311 -0.52 0.19 -18.61
CA ILE A 311 0.39 -0.95 -18.65
C ILE A 311 1.76 -0.53 -19.19
N ALA A 312 2.81 -0.65 -18.38
CA ALA A 312 4.21 -0.51 -18.80
C ALA A 312 4.91 -1.87 -18.69
N ALA A 313 4.88 -2.65 -19.78
CA ALA A 313 5.15 -4.09 -19.70
C ALA A 313 6.64 -4.47 -19.78
N SER A 314 7.49 -3.57 -20.28
CA SER A 314 8.88 -3.86 -20.67
C SER A 314 9.90 -2.89 -20.07
N ALA A 315 11.19 -3.22 -20.16
CA ALA A 315 12.25 -2.44 -19.51
C ALA A 315 12.30 -0.99 -20.00
N ASN A 316 12.47 -0.04 -19.07
CA ASN A 316 12.53 1.41 -19.34
C ASN A 316 11.31 1.95 -20.12
N SER A 317 10.16 1.27 -20.06
CA SER A 317 8.93 1.72 -20.72
C SER A 317 8.16 2.71 -19.87
N LEU A 318 7.45 3.62 -20.53
CA LEU A 318 6.58 4.63 -19.92
C LEU A 318 5.18 4.54 -20.53
N ALA A 319 4.17 4.29 -19.70
CA ALA A 319 2.77 4.39 -20.06
C ALA A 319 2.10 5.46 -19.18
N PHE A 320 1.61 6.54 -19.79
CA PHE A 320 0.99 7.67 -19.08
C PHE A 320 -0.38 7.99 -19.69
N GLY A 321 -1.45 7.74 -18.95
CA GLY A 321 -2.83 7.91 -19.38
C GLY A 321 -3.68 6.69 -19.07
N ALA A 322 -5.00 6.87 -18.94
CA ALA A 322 -5.90 5.75 -18.74
C ALA A 322 -5.84 4.79 -19.95
N SER A 323 -5.65 3.50 -19.68
CA SER A 323 -5.45 2.45 -20.69
C SER A 323 -4.28 2.69 -21.65
N ALA A 324 -3.28 3.51 -21.28
CA ALA A 324 -2.05 3.62 -22.07
C ALA A 324 -1.23 2.33 -21.94
N GLU A 325 -0.66 1.85 -23.04
CA GLU A 325 0.10 0.60 -23.10
C GLU A 325 1.47 0.79 -23.77
N ALA A 326 2.53 0.58 -23.01
CA ALA A 326 3.91 0.54 -23.49
C ALA A 326 4.46 -0.89 -23.39
N ASN A 327 4.31 -1.64 -24.48
CA ASN A 327 4.48 -3.10 -24.52
C ASN A 327 5.88 -3.56 -24.97
N ASN A 328 6.85 -2.64 -25.13
CA ASN A 328 8.21 -2.96 -25.58
C ASN A 328 9.28 -2.13 -24.83
N THR A 329 10.54 -2.52 -24.94
CA THR A 329 11.66 -1.85 -24.27
C THR A 329 11.80 -0.41 -24.76
N ARG A 330 12.00 0.54 -23.83
CA ARG A 330 12.08 1.98 -24.12
C ARG A 330 10.87 2.56 -24.88
N ALA A 331 9.75 1.85 -24.86
CA ALA A 331 8.49 2.33 -25.45
C ALA A 331 7.89 3.48 -24.59
N THR A 332 7.40 4.53 -25.25
CA THR A 332 6.75 5.67 -24.59
C THR A 332 5.33 5.87 -25.12
N ALA A 333 4.32 5.49 -24.34
CA ALA A 333 2.90 5.68 -24.64
C ALA A 333 2.30 6.76 -23.73
N VAL A 334 1.85 7.88 -24.31
CA VAL A 334 1.29 9.01 -23.56
C VAL A 334 -0.06 9.43 -24.15
N GLY A 335 -1.15 9.17 -23.43
CA GLY A 335 -2.52 9.52 -23.83
C GLY A 335 -3.54 8.43 -23.49
N TYR A 336 -4.84 8.79 -23.49
CA TYR A 336 -5.91 7.81 -23.32
C TYR A 336 -5.86 6.77 -24.44
N ASN A 337 -5.70 5.49 -24.07
CA ASN A 337 -5.64 4.37 -25.01
C ASN A 337 -4.49 4.49 -26.04
N ALA A 338 -3.38 5.14 -25.70
CA ALA A 338 -2.18 5.16 -26.54
C ALA A 338 -1.46 3.80 -26.46
N THR A 339 -1.01 3.26 -27.59
CA THR A 339 -0.39 1.92 -27.65
C THR A 339 0.96 1.97 -28.36
N VAL A 340 1.99 1.41 -27.73
CA VAL A 340 3.31 1.25 -28.33
C VAL A 340 3.74 -0.19 -28.23
N THR A 341 3.96 -0.84 -29.37
CA THR A 341 4.48 -2.21 -29.46
C THR A 341 5.88 -2.25 -30.10
N GLY A 342 6.35 -1.14 -30.68
CA GLY A 342 7.70 -1.03 -31.24
C GLY A 342 8.79 -0.77 -30.19
N LEU A 343 9.97 -1.35 -30.41
CA LEU A 343 11.20 -1.03 -29.64
C LEU A 343 11.61 0.43 -29.89
N ASP A 344 11.95 1.17 -28.83
CA ASP A 344 12.33 2.60 -28.91
C ASP A 344 11.29 3.49 -29.62
N ALA A 345 10.02 3.07 -29.63
CA ALA A 345 8.94 3.79 -30.30
C ALA A 345 8.20 4.72 -29.34
N THR A 346 7.55 5.73 -29.88
CA THR A 346 6.83 6.76 -29.12
C THR A 346 5.45 7.01 -29.71
N ALA A 347 4.40 6.94 -28.89
CA ALA A 347 3.05 7.37 -29.23
C ALA A 347 2.57 8.44 -28.23
N LEU A 348 2.28 9.65 -28.73
CA LEU A 348 1.81 10.80 -27.96
C LEU A 348 0.45 11.26 -28.50
N GLY A 349 -0.63 10.96 -27.79
CA GLY A 349 -1.99 11.34 -28.15
C GLY A 349 -3.00 10.24 -27.84
N SER A 350 -4.28 10.61 -27.70
CA SER A 350 -5.32 9.62 -27.48
C SER A 350 -5.46 8.69 -28.68
N ASN A 351 -5.47 7.37 -28.45
CA ASN A 351 -5.49 6.35 -29.50
C ASN A 351 -4.30 6.43 -30.49
N ALA A 352 -3.20 7.09 -30.12
CA ALA A 352 -1.98 7.08 -30.93
C ALA A 352 -1.33 5.69 -30.89
N VAL A 353 -0.81 5.21 -32.02
CA VAL A 353 -0.27 3.87 -32.17
C VAL A 353 1.12 3.91 -32.81
N ALA A 354 2.14 3.40 -32.12
CA ALA A 354 3.48 3.22 -32.68
C ALA A 354 3.89 1.74 -32.61
N ASN A 355 3.69 1.02 -33.72
CA ASN A 355 3.86 -0.43 -33.77
C ASN A 355 5.24 -0.88 -34.24
N GLY A 356 5.91 -0.06 -35.05
CA GLY A 356 7.23 -0.41 -35.58
C GLY A 356 8.37 0.13 -34.73
N GLN A 357 9.53 -0.52 -34.81
CA GLN A 357 10.75 -0.09 -34.14
C GLN A 357 11.13 1.33 -34.56
N TYR A 358 11.50 2.19 -33.60
CA TYR A 358 11.80 3.62 -33.83
C TYR A 358 10.64 4.44 -34.43
N GLY A 359 9.40 3.92 -34.41
CA GLY A 359 8.23 4.64 -34.90
C GLY A 359 7.81 5.78 -33.96
N VAL A 360 7.42 6.92 -34.53
CA VAL A 360 6.98 8.10 -33.77
C VAL A 360 5.60 8.54 -34.25
N ALA A 361 4.58 8.38 -33.42
CA ALA A 361 3.21 8.80 -33.66
C ALA A 361 2.83 9.94 -32.70
N ILE A 362 2.61 11.14 -33.21
CA ILE A 362 2.26 12.34 -32.42
C ILE A 362 0.94 12.91 -32.91
N GLY A 363 -0.09 12.82 -32.08
CA GLY A 363 -1.44 13.33 -32.35
C GLY A 363 -2.51 12.27 -32.11
N PRO A 364 -3.76 12.65 -31.82
CA PRO A 364 -4.82 11.68 -31.60
C PRO A 364 -5.06 10.82 -32.84
N SER A 365 -5.18 9.51 -32.65
CA SER A 365 -5.36 8.52 -33.72
C SER A 365 -4.24 8.52 -34.78
N SER A 366 -3.05 9.04 -34.46
CA SER A 366 -1.87 8.92 -35.33
C SER A 366 -1.33 7.49 -35.31
N SER A 367 -0.77 7.01 -36.41
CA SER A 367 -0.22 5.67 -36.54
C SER A 367 1.13 5.66 -37.25
N ALA A 368 2.14 5.09 -36.62
CA ALA A 368 3.50 4.96 -37.13
C ALA A 368 3.96 3.48 -37.15
N SER A 369 4.56 3.07 -38.26
CA SER A 369 5.31 1.82 -38.45
C SER A 369 6.82 2.00 -38.19
N THR A 370 7.66 1.10 -38.69
CA THR A 370 9.10 1.04 -38.43
C THR A 370 9.84 2.24 -39.02
N ARG A 371 10.67 2.90 -38.21
CA ARG A 371 11.47 4.09 -38.59
C ARG A 371 10.63 5.19 -39.24
N SER A 372 9.35 5.26 -38.89
CA SER A 372 8.38 6.16 -39.51
C SER A 372 7.95 7.28 -38.57
N LEU A 373 7.45 8.37 -39.14
CA LEU A 373 7.01 9.56 -38.41
C LEU A 373 5.59 9.95 -38.83
N ALA A 374 4.64 9.95 -37.90
CA ALA A 374 3.26 10.40 -38.11
C ALA A 374 2.94 11.56 -37.16
N ILE A 375 2.72 12.78 -37.68
CA ILE A 375 2.41 13.97 -36.86
C ILE A 375 1.09 14.61 -37.29
N GLY A 376 0.07 14.56 -36.43
CA GLY A 376 -1.23 15.21 -36.59
C GLY A 376 -2.41 14.33 -36.17
N TYR A 377 -3.64 14.88 -36.22
CA TYR A 377 -4.86 14.11 -35.99
C TYR A 377 -5.09 13.11 -37.14
N ALA A 378 -5.31 11.83 -36.81
CA ALA A 378 -5.61 10.75 -37.74
C ALA A 378 -4.56 10.54 -38.86
N THR A 379 -3.29 10.82 -38.57
CA THR A 379 -2.18 10.64 -39.54
C THR A 379 -1.71 9.19 -39.63
N LYS A 380 -1.27 8.77 -40.82
CA LYS A 380 -0.82 7.41 -41.06
C LYS A 380 0.54 7.41 -41.76
N ALA A 381 1.59 7.01 -41.05
CA ALA A 381 2.89 6.64 -41.62
C ALA A 381 3.08 5.13 -41.44
N THR A 382 2.33 4.33 -42.19
CA THR A 382 2.17 2.88 -41.92
C THR A 382 3.10 1.99 -42.74
N ALA A 383 4.10 2.56 -43.39
CA ALA A 383 5.15 1.83 -44.10
C ALA A 383 6.53 2.21 -43.55
N ASP A 384 7.52 1.37 -43.84
CA ASP A 384 8.89 1.58 -43.37
C ASP A 384 9.48 2.87 -43.92
N ASP A 385 10.17 3.62 -43.06
CA ASP A 385 10.80 4.91 -43.39
C ASP A 385 9.81 5.97 -43.94
N ALA A 386 8.50 5.81 -43.69
CA ALA A 386 7.48 6.75 -44.14
C ALA A 386 7.39 7.98 -43.24
N THR A 387 7.09 9.16 -43.80
CA THR A 387 6.87 10.40 -43.04
C THR A 387 5.53 11.01 -43.42
N ALA A 388 4.59 11.13 -42.49
CA ALA A 388 3.29 11.75 -42.67
C ALA A 388 3.10 12.91 -41.67
N VAL A 389 2.92 14.14 -42.17
CA VAL A 389 2.74 15.34 -41.34
C VAL A 389 1.55 16.15 -41.82
N GLY A 390 0.56 16.36 -40.94
CA GLY A 390 -0.65 17.14 -41.21
C GLY A 390 -1.92 16.32 -41.02
N ARG A 391 -3.04 16.94 -40.62
CA ARG A 391 -4.30 16.22 -40.32
C ARG A 391 -4.67 15.23 -41.45
N ALA A 392 -4.93 13.97 -41.09
CA ALA A 392 -5.31 12.92 -42.03
C ALA A 392 -4.36 12.73 -43.23
N SER A 393 -3.07 13.08 -43.10
CA SER A 393 -2.05 12.77 -44.10
C SER A 393 -1.74 11.27 -44.10
N GLU A 394 -1.52 10.68 -45.28
CA GLU A 394 -1.25 9.26 -45.46
C GLU A 394 0.06 9.06 -46.24
N SER A 395 1.08 8.50 -45.57
CA SER A 395 2.33 8.06 -46.16
C SER A 395 2.42 6.54 -45.99
N THR A 396 1.91 5.79 -46.97
CA THR A 396 1.72 4.33 -46.90
C THR A 396 2.67 3.55 -47.81
N GLY A 397 3.54 4.23 -48.55
CA GLY A 397 4.61 3.60 -49.32
C GLY A 397 5.94 3.56 -48.55
N ALA A 398 6.79 2.56 -48.82
CA ALA A 398 8.13 2.52 -48.22
C ALA A 398 8.98 3.72 -48.67
N ASN A 399 9.68 4.39 -47.74
CA ASN A 399 10.42 5.63 -47.99
C ASN A 399 9.58 6.76 -48.59
N SER A 400 8.26 6.79 -48.30
CA SER A 400 7.37 7.83 -48.80
C SER A 400 7.31 9.04 -47.86
N ALA A 401 6.87 10.19 -48.37
CA ALA A 401 6.67 11.38 -47.54
C ALA A 401 5.41 12.16 -47.93
N ALA A 402 4.48 12.35 -47.00
CA ALA A 402 3.25 13.11 -47.16
C ALA A 402 3.21 14.31 -46.19
N PHE A 403 3.20 15.54 -46.70
CA PHE A 403 3.15 16.78 -45.92
C PHE A 403 1.92 17.61 -46.31
N GLY A 404 0.93 17.74 -45.42
CA GLY A 404 -0.28 18.53 -45.65
C GLY A 404 -1.56 17.83 -45.18
N HIS A 405 -2.63 18.60 -44.98
CA HIS A 405 -3.94 18.01 -44.66
C HIS A 405 -4.45 17.19 -45.85
N LEU A 406 -4.77 15.91 -45.60
CA LEU A 406 -5.18 14.91 -46.62
C LEU A 406 -4.15 14.66 -47.74
N SER A 407 -2.86 14.98 -47.54
CA SER A 407 -1.82 14.58 -48.51
C SER A 407 -1.64 13.06 -48.53
N LYS A 408 -1.36 12.50 -49.71
CA LYS A 408 -1.28 11.05 -49.94
C LYS A 408 -0.02 10.69 -50.71
N SER A 409 0.89 9.99 -50.05
CA SER A 409 2.10 9.41 -50.63
C SER A 409 2.04 7.89 -50.47
N THR A 410 1.39 7.19 -51.41
CA THR A 410 0.97 5.80 -51.21
C THR A 410 1.88 4.75 -51.86
N ALA A 411 2.85 5.19 -52.67
CA ALA A 411 3.79 4.30 -53.37
C ALA A 411 5.23 4.46 -52.85
N SER A 412 6.11 3.51 -53.16
CA SER A 412 7.49 3.54 -52.68
C SER A 412 8.26 4.76 -53.23
N LYS A 413 9.05 5.41 -52.37
CA LYS A 413 9.86 6.61 -52.70
C LYS A 413 9.03 7.78 -53.26
N SER A 414 7.71 7.80 -52.98
CA SER A 414 6.84 8.89 -53.41
C SER A 414 6.95 10.08 -52.45
N THR A 415 6.63 11.28 -52.92
CA THR A 415 6.55 12.47 -52.06
C THR A 415 5.32 13.31 -52.44
N ALA A 416 4.47 13.65 -51.49
CA ALA A 416 3.29 14.48 -51.67
C ALA A 416 3.30 15.65 -50.68
N ILE A 417 3.45 16.89 -51.16
CA ILE A 417 3.48 18.11 -50.34
C ILE A 417 2.35 19.04 -50.77
N GLY A 418 1.39 19.31 -49.88
CA GLY A 418 0.25 20.18 -50.13
C GLY A 418 -1.08 19.61 -49.62
N HIS A 419 -2.09 20.46 -49.54
CA HIS A 419 -3.45 20.03 -49.18
C HIS A 419 -4.05 19.15 -50.28
N ILE A 420 -4.43 17.90 -49.95
CA ILE A 420 -4.97 16.90 -50.90
C ILE A 420 -3.99 16.62 -52.06
N SER A 421 -2.68 16.77 -51.86
CA SER A 421 -1.70 16.35 -52.88
C SER A 421 -1.61 14.83 -52.93
N GLU A 422 -1.46 14.25 -54.12
CA GLU A 422 -1.39 12.81 -54.34
C GLU A 422 -0.12 12.45 -55.11
N ALA A 423 0.69 11.56 -54.56
CA ALA A 423 1.81 10.87 -55.22
C ALA A 423 1.61 9.36 -55.05
N THR A 424 0.97 8.73 -56.06
CA THR A 424 0.43 7.37 -55.93
C THR A 424 1.19 6.32 -56.74
N ALA A 425 2.29 6.72 -57.39
CA ALA A 425 3.15 5.82 -58.15
C ALA A 425 4.61 5.87 -57.65
N THR A 426 5.38 4.83 -57.97
CA THR A 426 6.75 4.68 -57.49
C THR A 426 7.62 5.85 -57.95
N ASN A 427 8.39 6.43 -57.03
CA ASN A 427 9.28 7.56 -57.30
C ASN A 427 8.54 8.80 -57.86
N ALA A 428 7.24 8.93 -57.59
CA ALA A 428 6.43 10.07 -58.00
C ALA A 428 6.48 11.20 -56.96
N SER A 429 6.52 12.44 -57.42
CA SER A 429 6.62 13.62 -56.56
C SER A 429 5.54 14.66 -56.91
N SER A 430 4.77 15.09 -55.93
CA SER A 430 3.62 15.97 -56.07
C SER A 430 3.72 17.14 -55.10
N PHE A 431 3.71 18.38 -55.61
CA PHE A 431 3.85 19.61 -54.83
C PHE A 431 2.76 20.63 -55.19
N GLY A 432 1.80 20.86 -54.29
CA GLY A 432 0.72 21.85 -54.48
C GLY A 432 -0.65 21.41 -53.93
N TYR A 433 -1.61 22.33 -53.92
CA TYR A 433 -3.01 22.00 -53.62
C TYR A 433 -3.57 21.07 -54.71
N ASN A 434 -4.04 19.87 -54.34
CA ASN A 434 -4.64 18.91 -55.27
C ASN A 434 -3.74 18.55 -56.49
N SER A 435 -2.41 18.62 -56.34
CA SER A 435 -1.47 18.15 -57.36
C SER A 435 -1.43 16.61 -57.38
N LYS A 436 -1.24 16.01 -58.55
CA LYS A 436 -1.38 14.55 -58.77
C LYS A 436 -0.22 13.99 -59.59
N ALA A 437 0.71 13.31 -58.94
CA ALA A 437 1.78 12.56 -59.60
C ALA A 437 1.40 11.06 -59.63
N LYS A 438 0.81 10.63 -60.75
CA LYS A 438 0.20 9.30 -60.90
C LYS A 438 1.02 8.33 -61.75
N GLY A 439 1.99 8.82 -62.52
CA GLY A 439 2.92 7.97 -63.25
C GLY A 439 4.19 7.64 -62.46
N SER A 440 4.85 6.52 -62.77
CA SER A 440 6.16 6.22 -62.17
C SER A 440 7.20 7.25 -62.61
N ASN A 441 8.09 7.66 -61.71
CA ASN A 441 9.06 8.75 -61.94
C ASN A 441 8.41 10.07 -62.41
N SER A 442 7.16 10.33 -62.01
CA SER A 442 6.46 11.56 -62.41
C SER A 442 6.64 12.71 -61.43
N LEU A 443 6.56 13.94 -61.92
CA LEU A 443 6.65 15.16 -61.12
C LEU A 443 5.46 16.07 -61.41
N ALA A 444 4.64 16.38 -60.41
CA ALA A 444 3.54 17.34 -60.52
C ALA A 444 3.80 18.52 -59.58
N ILE A 445 3.97 19.74 -60.10
CA ILE A 445 4.18 20.96 -59.31
C ILE A 445 3.11 21.97 -59.69
N GLY A 446 2.38 22.51 -58.71
CA GLY A 446 1.35 23.53 -58.90
C GLY A 446 -0.06 23.02 -58.63
N SER A 447 -0.98 23.96 -58.36
CA SER A 447 -2.35 23.61 -57.99
C SER A 447 -3.06 22.84 -59.11
N ASN A 448 -3.73 21.73 -58.79
CA ASN A 448 -4.43 20.89 -59.77
C ASN A 448 -3.56 20.35 -60.93
N SER A 449 -2.23 20.38 -60.82
CA SER A 449 -1.33 19.75 -61.79
C SER A 449 -1.48 18.23 -61.78
N SER A 450 -1.33 17.56 -62.92
CA SER A 450 -1.52 16.12 -63.08
C SER A 450 -0.48 15.51 -64.00
N ALA A 451 0.54 14.86 -63.43
CA ALA A 451 1.54 14.09 -64.16
C ALA A 451 1.07 12.62 -64.25
N ASN A 452 0.30 12.31 -65.29
CA ASN A 452 -0.43 11.04 -65.40
C ASN A 452 0.41 9.89 -65.98
N GLY A 453 1.41 10.21 -66.80
CA GLY A 453 2.23 9.21 -67.48
C GLY A 453 3.54 8.90 -66.77
N THR A 454 4.12 7.74 -67.08
CA THR A 454 5.49 7.40 -66.65
C THR A 454 6.50 8.42 -67.19
N ASN A 455 7.49 8.80 -66.38
CA ASN A 455 8.51 9.81 -66.71
C ASN A 455 7.90 11.15 -67.17
N SER A 456 6.75 11.55 -66.62
CA SER A 456 6.07 12.79 -66.99
C SER A 456 6.33 13.90 -65.97
N THR A 457 6.43 15.15 -66.43
CA THR A 457 6.58 16.33 -65.56
C THR A 457 5.49 17.35 -65.89
N ALA A 458 4.60 17.66 -64.94
CA ALA A 458 3.59 18.70 -65.07
C ALA A 458 3.89 19.84 -64.09
N ILE A 459 4.23 21.04 -64.58
CA ILE A 459 4.52 22.21 -63.75
C ILE A 459 3.52 23.31 -64.11
N GLY A 460 2.81 23.87 -63.13
CA GLY A 460 1.85 24.97 -63.30
C GLY A 460 0.41 24.58 -62.97
N ASN A 461 -0.44 25.59 -62.72
CA ASN A 461 -1.84 25.38 -62.36
C ASN A 461 -2.60 24.65 -63.48
N GLY A 462 -3.16 23.48 -63.17
CA GLY A 462 -3.92 22.66 -64.13
C GLY A 462 -3.08 22.01 -65.24
N ALA A 463 -1.75 22.01 -65.16
CA ALA A 463 -0.90 21.35 -66.14
C ALA A 463 -1.16 19.84 -66.17
N VAL A 464 -1.32 19.22 -67.35
CA VAL A 464 -1.52 17.77 -67.49
C VAL A 464 -0.44 17.19 -68.40
N ALA A 465 0.42 16.32 -67.88
CA ALA A 465 1.49 15.68 -68.65
C ALA A 465 1.17 14.22 -68.96
N ALA A 466 1.39 13.81 -70.21
CA ALA A 466 1.35 12.43 -70.68
C ALA A 466 2.72 11.74 -70.50
N ALA A 467 2.81 10.44 -70.81
CA ALA A 467 4.03 9.67 -70.61
C ALA A 467 5.21 10.25 -71.42
N ASN A 468 6.39 10.33 -70.79
CA ASN A 468 7.63 10.87 -71.37
C ASN A 468 7.51 12.32 -71.90
N THR A 469 6.68 13.16 -71.27
CA THR A 469 6.51 14.57 -71.65
C THR A 469 6.72 15.53 -70.47
N ILE A 470 7.06 16.78 -70.78
CA ILE A 470 7.08 17.90 -69.82
C ILE A 470 5.99 18.90 -70.25
N GLN A 471 5.03 19.18 -69.36
CA GLN A 471 3.98 20.19 -69.54
C GLN A 471 4.23 21.37 -68.59
N LEU A 472 4.30 22.59 -69.12
CA LEU A 472 4.54 23.82 -68.35
C LEU A 472 3.30 24.75 -68.35
N GLY A 473 2.26 24.43 -67.58
CA GLY A 473 1.01 25.21 -67.47
C GLY A 473 -0.15 24.58 -68.24
N ASN A 474 -1.38 25.07 -67.98
CA ASN A 474 -2.59 24.63 -68.68
C ASN A 474 -2.60 25.21 -70.11
N ASN A 475 -2.36 24.36 -71.13
CA ASN A 475 -2.25 24.73 -72.56
C ASN A 475 -0.96 25.41 -73.02
N ALA A 476 0.14 25.35 -72.26
CA ALA A 476 1.40 25.84 -72.80
C ALA A 476 1.86 24.98 -73.98
N VAL A 477 1.93 25.62 -75.15
CA VAL A 477 2.78 25.18 -76.26
C VAL A 477 4.21 25.17 -75.73
N THR A 478 4.93 24.08 -75.96
CA THR A 478 6.31 23.80 -75.51
C THR A 478 7.37 24.71 -76.14
N ASP A 479 7.03 25.94 -76.50
CA ASP A 479 7.97 26.89 -77.07
C ASP A 479 8.73 27.58 -75.93
N VAL A 480 9.86 26.96 -75.58
CA VAL A 480 10.77 27.47 -74.55
C VAL A 480 11.36 28.79 -75.04
N MET A 481 10.97 29.90 -74.42
CA MET A 481 11.70 31.16 -74.51
C MET A 481 11.93 31.72 -73.10
N THR A 482 13.20 31.90 -72.71
CA THR A 482 13.99 33.12 -73.05
C THR A 482 15.47 32.90 -72.68
N ASN A 483 16.39 33.24 -73.58
CA ASN A 483 17.82 33.54 -73.33
C ASN A 483 18.92 32.44 -73.35
N ALA A 484 18.80 31.36 -74.14
CA ALA A 484 19.97 30.52 -74.48
C ALA A 484 19.87 29.94 -75.90
N ASN A 485 21.03 29.70 -76.55
CA ASN A 485 21.15 29.15 -77.90
C ASN A 485 20.36 27.85 -78.06
N ILE A 486 19.49 27.78 -79.06
CA ILE A 486 18.77 26.57 -79.43
C ILE A 486 19.54 25.86 -80.54
N THR A 487 20.00 24.64 -80.29
CA THR A 487 20.45 23.72 -81.33
C THR A 487 19.28 22.81 -81.70
N ALA A 488 18.46 23.21 -82.68
CA ALA A 488 17.40 22.38 -83.24
C ALA A 488 17.72 22.06 -84.70
N ASN A 489 17.45 20.83 -85.13
CA ASN A 489 17.66 20.42 -86.53
C ASN A 489 16.67 21.09 -87.50
N SER A 490 15.55 21.63 -87.00
CA SER A 490 14.57 22.37 -87.79
C SER A 490 13.65 23.22 -86.90
N PHE A 491 13.28 24.41 -87.37
CA PHE A 491 12.21 25.24 -86.79
C PHE A 491 11.06 25.35 -87.78
N THR A 492 9.82 25.22 -87.31
CA THR A 492 8.62 25.47 -88.13
C THR A 492 8.07 26.85 -87.75
N LEU A 493 8.15 27.82 -88.67
CA LEU A 493 7.54 29.14 -88.44
C LEU A 493 6.05 29.07 -88.75
N SER A 494 5.22 29.27 -87.72
CA SER A 494 3.76 29.27 -87.83
C SER A 494 3.19 30.59 -88.36
N ASN A 495 3.96 31.68 -88.30
CA ASN A 495 3.61 32.98 -88.86
C ASN A 495 4.83 33.59 -89.58
N LEU A 496 4.61 34.11 -90.79
CA LEU A 496 5.62 34.85 -91.53
C LEU A 496 5.63 36.31 -91.06
N ASN A 497 6.82 36.89 -90.96
CA ASN A 497 6.99 38.31 -90.71
C ASN A 497 6.69 39.12 -91.98
N THR A 498 6.37 40.39 -91.83
CA THR A 498 6.40 41.34 -92.94
C THR A 498 7.83 41.66 -93.33
N ALA A 499 8.13 41.70 -94.63
CA ALA A 499 9.44 42.14 -95.13
C ALA A 499 9.79 43.53 -94.57
N PRO A 500 11.06 43.81 -94.25
CA PRO A 500 11.53 45.18 -94.07
C PRO A 500 11.15 46.03 -95.30
N ALA A 501 10.63 47.24 -95.07
CA ALA A 501 10.19 48.13 -96.15
C ALA A 501 11.34 48.55 -97.10
N SER A 502 12.58 48.51 -96.61
CA SER A 502 13.81 48.77 -97.36
C SER A 502 15.01 48.13 -96.65
N ALA A 503 16.19 48.17 -97.28
CA ALA A 503 17.45 47.78 -96.65
C ALA A 503 17.83 48.64 -95.43
N THR A 504 17.18 49.80 -95.25
CA THR A 504 17.41 50.77 -94.19
C THR A 504 16.25 50.90 -93.20
N ALA A 505 15.25 50.00 -93.27
CA ALA A 505 14.07 50.05 -92.42
C ALA A 505 14.40 49.81 -90.95
N ALA A 506 13.58 50.36 -90.05
CA ALA A 506 13.76 50.21 -88.60
C ALA A 506 13.90 48.72 -88.20
N GLY A 507 15.02 48.40 -87.55
CA GLY A 507 15.36 47.04 -87.15
C GLY A 507 16.49 47.01 -86.12
N THR A 508 16.45 46.02 -85.24
CA THR A 508 17.48 45.85 -84.20
C THR A 508 18.54 44.86 -84.69
N LYS A 509 19.84 45.11 -84.42
CA LYS A 509 20.90 44.17 -84.79
C LYS A 509 20.59 42.76 -84.24
N GLY A 510 20.61 41.76 -85.12
CA GLY A 510 20.26 40.36 -84.79
C GLY A 510 18.79 40.00 -85.03
N GLU A 511 17.94 40.97 -85.38
CA GLU A 511 16.54 40.69 -85.75
C GLU A 511 16.49 39.88 -87.05
N ILE A 512 15.71 38.80 -87.04
CA ILE A 512 15.47 37.94 -88.21
C ILE A 512 13.99 38.02 -88.56
N ARG A 513 13.68 38.32 -89.82
CA ARG A 513 12.32 38.28 -90.37
C ARG A 513 12.26 37.27 -91.49
N VAL A 514 11.33 36.33 -91.43
CA VAL A 514 11.15 35.32 -92.48
C VAL A 514 9.84 35.58 -93.20
N THR A 515 9.92 35.73 -94.52
CA THR A 515 8.77 35.83 -95.42
C THR A 515 8.63 34.54 -96.22
N ALA A 516 7.58 34.41 -97.03
CA ALA A 516 7.36 33.22 -97.85
C ALA A 516 8.51 32.95 -98.84
N THR A 517 9.31 33.96 -99.18
CA THR A 517 10.34 33.87 -100.23
C THR A 517 11.75 34.19 -99.75
N HIS A 518 11.93 34.81 -98.59
CA HIS A 518 13.23 35.29 -98.11
C HIS A 518 13.36 35.24 -96.60
N ILE A 519 14.59 35.01 -96.12
CA ILE A 519 15.04 35.30 -94.76
C ILE A 519 15.77 36.65 -94.79
N TYR A 520 15.35 37.58 -93.95
CA TYR A 520 15.97 38.88 -93.72
C TYR A 520 16.68 38.87 -92.37
N VAL A 521 17.93 39.33 -92.31
CA VAL A 521 18.73 39.45 -91.08
C VAL A 521 19.19 40.90 -90.95
N CYS A 522 18.88 41.53 -89.83
CA CYS A 522 19.34 42.88 -89.50
C CYS A 522 20.80 42.79 -88.98
N THR A 523 21.78 43.07 -89.84
CA THR A 523 23.22 42.87 -89.54
C THR A 523 23.83 43.99 -88.70
N ALA A 524 23.21 45.17 -88.74
CA ALA A 524 23.44 46.31 -87.84
C ALA A 524 22.10 47.03 -87.63
N THR A 525 22.00 47.96 -86.66
CA THR A 525 20.76 48.73 -86.43
C THR A 525 20.30 49.37 -87.74
N ASN A 526 19.06 49.06 -88.13
CA ASN A 526 18.44 49.49 -89.38
C ASN A 526 19.16 49.03 -90.67
N THR A 527 20.00 48.00 -90.65
CA THR A 527 20.68 47.48 -91.84
C THR A 527 20.26 46.05 -92.10
N TRP A 528 19.50 45.82 -93.18
CA TRP A 528 18.95 44.50 -93.52
C TRP A 528 19.68 43.85 -94.69
N VAL A 529 20.04 42.58 -94.52
CA VAL A 529 20.51 41.69 -95.59
C VAL A 529 19.46 40.59 -95.78
N ARG A 530 19.26 40.12 -97.01
CA ARG A 530 18.29 39.04 -97.30
C ARG A 530 18.91 37.93 -98.14
N THR A 531 18.38 36.73 -97.99
CA THR A 531 18.63 35.58 -98.88
C THR A 531 17.30 34.96 -99.31
N ALA A 532 17.22 34.47 -100.54
CA ALA A 532 16.02 33.81 -101.05
C ALA A 532 15.91 32.39 -100.47
N LEU A 533 14.75 32.02 -99.94
CA LEU A 533 14.49 30.67 -99.43
C LEU A 533 14.63 29.59 -100.51
N ALA A 534 14.34 29.92 -101.78
CA ALA A 534 14.48 28.99 -102.91
C ALA A 534 15.93 28.58 -103.23
N THR A 535 16.92 29.18 -102.56
CA THR A 535 18.35 28.86 -102.77
C THR A 535 18.90 27.91 -101.71
N TRP A 536 18.07 27.52 -100.74
CA TRP A 536 18.39 26.65 -99.61
C TRP A 536 17.50 25.41 -99.70
#